data_AF-A0A7X0VUQ5-F1
#
_entry.id   AF-A0A7X0VUQ5-F1
#
_cell.length_a   1.000
_cell.length_b   1.000
_cell.length_c   1.000
_cell.angle_alpha   90.00
_cell.angle_beta   90.00
_cell.angle_gamma   90.00
#
_symmetry.space_group_name_H-M   'P 1'
#
loop_
_entity.id
_entity.type
_entity.pdbx_description
1 polymer ?
#
loop_
_entity_poly.entity_id
_entity_poly.type
_entity_poly.pdbx_seq_one_letter_code
_entity_poly.pdbx_strand_id
1 'polypeptide(L)' 'MKNISKKFICNEDIREREIRVIGHDGSQLGIMATNDAQEIADEKDCDLVMISPTAKPPVC' A
#
# COMPACT_ATOMS: atom_id res chain seq x y z
N MET A 1 -13.44 -25.09 4.13
CA MET A 1 -12.95 -23.82 3.58
C MET A 1 -12.01 -23.19 4.60
N LYS A 2 -10.72 -23.05 4.29
CA LYS A 2 -9.77 -22.35 5.17
C LYS A 2 -9.95 -20.84 4.92
N ASN A 3 -10.71 -20.17 5.77
CA ASN A 3 -10.71 -18.71 5.85
C ASN A 3 -9.36 -18.28 6.42
N ILE A 4 -8.37 -18.11 5.55
CA ILE A 4 -7.14 -17.44 5.93
C ILE A 4 -7.46 -15.95 5.86
N SER A 5 -7.89 -15.36 6.99
CA SER A 5 -7.88 -13.91 7.15
C SER A 5 -6.42 -13.46 7.07
N LYS A 6 -5.91 -13.20 5.87
CA LYS A 6 -4.59 -12.58 5.70
C LYS A 6 -4.70 -11.19 6.31
N LYS A 7 -4.04 -10.98 7.45
CA LYS A 7 -3.86 -9.65 8.01
C LYS A 7 -2.80 -8.94 7.17
N PHE A 8 -3.22 -7.93 6.41
CA PHE A 8 -2.29 -7.07 5.68
C PHE A 8 -1.69 -6.03 6.63
N ILE A 9 -0.51 -5.52 6.27
CA ILE A 9 0.04 -4.31 6.88
C ILE A 9 -0.60 -3.14 6.14
N CYS A 10 -1.12 -2.15 6.85
CA CYS A 10 -1.80 -1.02 6.22
C CYS A 10 -1.51 0.29 6.98
N ASN A 11 -1.70 1.39 6.27
CA ASN A 11 -1.61 2.76 6.77
C ASN A 11 -0.35 3.00 7.62
N GLU A 12 -0.50 3.50 8.85
CA GLU A 12 0.60 3.89 9.75
C GLU A 12 1.46 2.72 10.25
N ASP A 13 1.01 1.48 10.03
CA ASP A 13 1.82 0.28 10.30
C ASP A 13 2.89 0.03 9.23
N ILE A 14 2.81 0.67 8.06
CA ILE A 14 3.84 0.61 7.01
C ILE A 14 5.05 1.44 7.47
N ARG A 15 6.23 0.82 7.49
CA ARG A 15 7.48 1.43 8.03
C ARG A 15 8.52 1.73 6.97
N GLU A 16 8.29 1.27 5.76
CA GLU A 16 9.17 1.45 4.62
C GLU A 16 9.14 2.90 4.17
N ARG A 17 10.28 3.39 3.70
CA ARG A 17 10.40 4.80 3.30
C ARG A 17 9.88 5.06 1.89
N GLU A 18 9.96 4.04 1.04
CA GLU A 18 9.64 4.11 -0.38
C GLU A 18 8.89 2.84 -0.79
N ILE A 19 7.79 3.02 -1.52
CA ILE A 19 6.88 1.96 -1.96
C ILE A 19 6.46 2.19 -3.41
N ARG A 20 6.09 1.10 -4.10
CA ARG A 20 5.41 1.16 -5.40
C ARG A 20 3.91 1.15 -5.16
N VAL A 21 3.21 2.15 -5.67
CA VAL A 21 1.77 2.36 -5.44
C VAL A 21 0.96 2.02 -6.68
N ILE A 22 -0.08 1.22 -6.49
CA ILE A 22 -1.12 0.93 -7.49
C ILE A 22 -2.44 1.52 -6.99
N GLY A 23 -3.09 2.34 -7.81
CA GLY A 23 -4.39 2.91 -7.48
C GLY A 23 -5.49 1.85 -7.40
N HIS A 24 -6.57 2.15 -6.68
CA HIS A 24 -7.73 1.24 -6.54
C HIS A 24 -8.40 0.88 -7.89
N ASP A 25 -8.16 1.66 -8.93
CA ASP A 25 -8.61 1.47 -10.32
C ASP A 25 -7.60 0.69 -11.18
N GLY A 26 -6.48 0.25 -10.60
CA GLY A 26 -5.39 -0.44 -11.29
C GLY A 26 -4.34 0.49 -11.92
N SER A 27 -4.48 1.81 -11.77
CA SER A 27 -3.49 2.77 -12.26
C SER A 27 -2.12 2.59 -11.60
N GLN A 28 -1.04 2.75 -12.36
CA GLN A 28 0.33 2.66 -11.83
C GLN A 28 0.77 4.07 -11.43
N LEU A 29 0.67 4.41 -10.14
CA LEU A 29 1.06 5.73 -9.63
C LEU A 29 2.58 5.89 -9.50
N GLY A 30 3.31 4.77 -9.49
CA GLY A 30 4.77 4.75 -9.54
C GLY A 30 5.40 4.47 -8.18
N ILE A 31 6.66 4.88 -8.03
CA ILE A 31 7.43 4.74 -6.79
C ILE A 31 7.43 6.09 -6.08
N MET A 32 7.05 6.13 -4.80
CA MET A 32 6.96 7.36 -4.01
C MET A 32 7.22 7.10 -2.52
N ALA A 33 7.34 8.16 -1.73
CA ALA A 33 7.44 8.05 -0.29
C ALA A 33 6.13 7.52 0.31
N THR A 34 6.22 6.73 1.38
CA THR A 34 5.03 6.17 2.05
C THR A 34 4.10 7.26 2.56
N ASN A 35 4.63 8.40 3.00
CA ASN A 35 3.80 9.52 3.45
C ASN A 35 2.97 10.12 2.30
N ASP A 36 3.58 10.34 1.13
CA ASP A 36 2.86 10.83 -0.05
C ASP A 36 1.77 9.84 -0.48
N ALA A 37 2.07 8.54 -0.41
CA ALA A 37 1.10 7.49 -0.70
C ALA A 37 -0.06 7.45 0.31
N GLN A 38 0.22 7.70 1.60
CA GLN A 38 -0.80 7.79 2.64
C GLN A 38 -1.72 8.99 2.39
N GLU A 39 -1.15 10.16 2.07
CA GLU A 39 -1.94 11.36 1.73
C GLU A 39 -2.89 11.09 0.55
N ILE A 40 -2.42 10.42 -0.50
CA ILE A 40 -3.26 10.02 -1.65
C ILE A 40 -4.37 9.04 -1.24
N ALA A 41 -4.09 8.12 -0.31
CA ALA A 41 -5.10 7.19 0.19
C ALA A 41 -6.17 7.93 1.00
N ASP A 42 -5.76 8.82 1.90
CA ASP A 42 -6.64 9.65 2.74
C ASP A 42 -7.52 10.58 1.89
N GLU A 43 -6.94 11.26 0.88
CA GLU A 43 -7.69 12.13 -0.05
C GLU A 43 -8.77 11.38 -0.85
N LYS A 44 -8.61 10.06 -0.99
CA LYS A 44 -9.53 9.18 -1.73
C LYS A 44 -10.42 8.35 -0.81
N ASP A 45 -10.41 8.60 0.50
CA ASP A 45 -11.11 7.81 1.52
C ASP A 45 -10.80 6.29 1.38
N CYS A 46 -9.54 5.96 1.08
CA CYS A 46 -9.03 4.60 0.87
C CYS A 46 -7.98 4.24 1.92
N ASP A 47 -7.75 2.94 2.14
CA ASP A 47 -6.61 2.45 2.92
C ASP A 47 -5.39 2.21 2.01
N LEU A 48 -4.20 2.56 2.49
CA LEU A 48 -2.94 2.14 1.89
C LEU A 48 -2.60 0.72 2.39
N VAL A 49 -2.67 -0.28 1.52
CA VAL A 49 -2.55 -1.69 1.92
C VAL A 49 -1.32 -2.34 1.27
N MET A 50 -0.39 -2.82 2.08
CA MET A 50 0.79 -3.52 1.57
C MET A 50 0.45 -4.93 1.07
N ILE A 51 0.35 -5.07 -0.24
CA ILE A 51 0.01 -6.35 -0.89
C ILE A 51 1.23 -7.27 -1.09
N SER A 52 2.43 -6.69 -1.21
CA SER A 52 3.67 -7.45 -1.46
C SER A 52 4.85 -6.91 -0.63
N PRO A 53 4.97 -7.31 0.64
CA PRO A 53 6.05 -6.86 1.54
C PRO A 53 7.46 -7.27 1.08
N THR A 54 7.57 -8.35 0.29
CA THR A 54 8.87 -8.89 -0.14
C THR A 54 9.38 -8.31 -1.45
N ALA A 55 8.58 -7.46 -2.13
CA ALA A 55 9.00 -6.80 -3.36
C ALA A 55 10.03 -5.69 -3.07
N LYS A 56 10.74 -5.25 -4.12
CA LYS A 56 11.74 -4.17 -4.04
C LYS A 56 11.43 -3.08 -5.10
N PRO A 57 10.92 -1.90 -4.71
CA PRO A 57 10.33 -1.58 -3.39
C PRO A 57 9.06 -2.41 -3.12
N PRO A 58 8.57 -2.50 -1.87
CA PRO A 58 7.29 -3.13 -1.55
C PRO A 58 6.15 -2.55 -2.36
N VAL A 59 5.14 -3.38 -2.65
CA VAL A 59 3.97 -2.93 -3.41
C VAL A 59 2.81 -2.69 -2.47
N CYS A 60 2.23 -1.50 -2.58
CA CYS A 60 0.98 -1.10 -1.94
C CYS A 60 -0.06 -0.76 -3.00
#